data_AF-A0AB33JXI8-F1
#
_entry.id   AF-A0AB33JXI8-F1
#
_cell.length_a   1.000
_cell.length_b   1.000
_cell.length_c   1.000
_cell.angle_alpha   90.00
_cell.angle_beta   90.00
_cell.angle_gamma   90.00
#
_symmetry.space_group_name_H-M   'P 1'
#
loop_
_entity.id
_entity.type
_entity.pdbx_description
1 polymer ?
#
loop_
_entity_poly.entity_id
_entity_poly.type
_entity_poly.pdbx_seq_one_letter_code
_entity_poly.pdbx_strand_id
1 'polypeptide(L)'
;MTGREVDPVRELMQRHRTVCEQAVDALEIAAALEDAGLGPAEVARCRHADVFSLAEELYARVPRRPPTAPAPGRPTRWRQRSWQALRSAVRHGLPAAAMAGGVAVLPPAARGPVAVLCGGWLAWAAARPAPLPDEASPGGTVLQRVGYGTGVALLVALPVTAGGPAGAVLGVAAATAVGAAEWATGRLRQVGWEQLGAARTMADFRSRMWPALPVASGLHLLVAAGLGLAGLLLLTGVGPGPADGLLFRAVHRATGPQWAGQAALGLLLLPAAVLLRSGRAAPAVAGLLVAGPAGLLLTTVARYRPETAQLLACGSVAALLLPYAWLVLGRPGAHRRLQTPVRISWKDTP
;
A
#
# COMPACT_ATOMS: atom_id res chain seq x y z
N MET A 1 14.52 -44.77 33.98
CA MET A 1 14.91 -43.87 32.88
C MET A 1 13.74 -42.94 32.59
N THR A 2 13.65 -41.83 33.30
CA THR A 2 12.60 -40.82 33.13
C THR A 2 12.91 -40.01 31.88
N GLY A 3 12.01 -40.03 30.91
CA GLY A 3 12.11 -39.24 29.69
C GLY A 3 12.29 -37.78 30.05
N ARG A 4 13.40 -37.18 29.63
CA ARG A 4 13.65 -35.74 29.78
C ARG A 4 12.61 -35.03 28.95
N GLU A 5 11.53 -34.57 29.59
CA GLU A 5 10.52 -33.74 28.96
C GLU A 5 11.27 -32.52 28.39
N VAL A 6 11.36 -32.46 27.06
CA VAL A 6 12.04 -31.36 26.38
C VAL A 6 11.26 -30.10 26.73
N ASP A 7 11.94 -29.10 27.32
CA ASP A 7 11.33 -27.81 27.63
C ASP A 7 10.72 -27.24 26.33
N PRO A 8 9.38 -27.16 26.22
CA PRO A 8 8.72 -26.77 24.99
C PRO A 8 9.11 -25.36 24.56
N VAL A 9 9.45 -24.48 25.51
CA VAL A 9 9.95 -23.14 25.22
C VAL A 9 11.31 -23.22 24.55
N ARG A 10 12.18 -24.13 24.98
CA ARG A 10 13.54 -24.28 24.45
C ARG A 10 13.55 -24.85 23.03
N GLU A 11 12.63 -25.76 22.72
CA GLU A 11 12.41 -26.24 21.35
C GLU A 11 11.92 -25.10 20.44
N LEU A 12 10.98 -24.27 20.94
CA LEU A 12 10.49 -23.10 20.24
C LEU A 12 11.59 -22.06 19.99
N MET A 13 12.44 -21.82 21.00
CA MET A 13 13.62 -20.94 20.90
C MET A 13 14.58 -21.44 19.82
N GLN A 14 14.80 -22.75 19.70
CA GLN A 14 15.67 -23.29 18.65
C GLN A 14 15.05 -23.14 17.26
N ARG A 15 13.76 -23.43 17.11
CA ARG A 15 13.05 -23.33 15.83
C ARG A 15 12.96 -21.88 15.33
N HIS A 16 12.77 -20.91 16.24
CA HIS A 16 12.63 -19.48 15.92
C HIS A 16 13.82 -18.64 16.36
N ARG A 17 15.01 -19.26 16.50
CA ARG A 17 16.21 -18.62 17.04
C ARG A 17 16.59 -17.34 16.31
N THR A 18 16.61 -17.40 14.98
CA THR A 18 16.96 -16.25 14.12
C THR A 18 16.02 -15.07 14.35
N VAL A 19 14.72 -15.33 14.50
CA VAL A 19 13.71 -14.29 14.77
C VAL A 19 13.92 -13.70 16.16
N CYS A 20 14.19 -14.52 17.17
CA CYS A 20 14.39 -14.07 18.55
C CYS A 20 15.70 -13.28 18.73
N GLU A 21 16.79 -13.69 18.07
CA GLU A 21 18.08 -12.98 18.13
C GLU A 21 18.04 -11.62 17.43
N GLN A 22 17.25 -11.49 16.35
CA GLN A 22 17.14 -10.27 15.55
C GLN A 22 16.06 -9.30 16.02
N ALA A 23 15.11 -9.75 16.85
CA ALA A 23 13.97 -8.96 17.29
C ALA A 23 14.39 -7.73 18.12
N VAL A 24 13.80 -6.58 17.79
CA VAL A 24 14.01 -5.32 18.54
C VAL A 24 13.07 -5.23 19.74
N ASP A 25 11.94 -5.95 19.71
CA ASP A 25 10.93 -5.98 20.76
C ASP A 25 10.23 -7.35 20.82
N ALA A 26 9.67 -7.71 21.98
CA ALA A 26 8.90 -8.92 22.21
C ALA A 26 7.69 -9.02 21.26
N LEU A 27 7.08 -7.90 20.87
CA LEU A 27 5.94 -7.91 19.94
C LEU A 27 6.34 -8.41 18.53
N GLU A 28 7.60 -8.25 18.12
CA GLU A 28 8.10 -8.80 16.86
C GLU A 28 8.23 -10.33 16.91
N ILE A 29 8.61 -10.87 18.07
CA ILE A 29 8.63 -12.32 18.29
C ILE A 29 7.19 -12.85 18.29
N ALA A 30 6.27 -12.19 19.01
CA ALA A 30 4.87 -12.60 19.07
C ALA A 30 4.23 -12.69 17.67
N ALA A 31 4.43 -11.68 16.83
CA ALA A 31 3.90 -11.69 15.47
C ALA A 31 4.51 -12.77 14.57
N ALA A 32 5.81 -13.06 14.73
CA ALA A 32 6.45 -14.14 13.98
C ALA A 32 5.94 -15.52 14.40
N LEU A 33 5.60 -15.71 15.67
CA LEU A 33 4.96 -16.94 16.17
C LEU A 33 3.53 -17.07 15.63
N GLU A 34 2.74 -15.99 15.60
CA GLU A 34 1.40 -16.00 14.99
C GLU A 34 1.43 -16.31 13.48
N ASP A 35 2.37 -15.73 12.73
CA ASP A 35 2.52 -16.02 11.29
C ASP A 35 3.01 -17.45 11.05
N ALA A 36 3.74 -18.05 11.99
CA ALA A 36 4.10 -19.47 12.00
C ALA A 36 2.92 -20.39 12.39
N GLY A 37 1.78 -19.80 12.77
CA GLY A 37 0.55 -20.52 13.08
C GLY A 37 0.41 -20.94 14.55
N LEU A 38 1.20 -20.38 15.49
CA LEU A 38 1.07 -20.75 16.90
C LEU A 38 -0.33 -20.44 17.44
N GLY A 39 -1.04 -21.50 17.82
CA GLY A 39 -2.38 -21.42 18.40
C GLY A 39 -2.38 -21.40 19.94
N PRO A 40 -3.55 -21.12 20.56
CA PRO A 40 -3.70 -21.09 22.02
C PRO A 40 -3.28 -22.39 22.72
N ALA A 41 -3.47 -23.54 22.05
CA ALA A 41 -3.08 -24.84 22.58
C ALA A 41 -1.54 -24.98 22.68
N GLU A 42 -0.77 -24.46 21.73
CA GLU A 42 0.69 -24.52 21.73
C GLU A 42 1.29 -23.54 22.74
N VAL A 43 0.66 -22.37 22.88
CA VAL A 43 1.00 -21.38 23.92
C VAL A 43 0.75 -21.96 25.32
N ALA A 44 -0.40 -22.62 25.52
CA ALA A 44 -0.73 -23.28 26.78
C ALA A 44 0.24 -24.44 27.09
N ARG A 45 0.71 -25.19 26.08
CA ARG A 45 1.78 -26.19 26.24
C ARG A 45 3.09 -25.57 26.71
N CYS A 46 3.38 -24.34 26.31
CA CYS A 46 4.50 -23.55 26.81
C CYS A 46 4.24 -22.93 28.20
N ARG A 47 3.07 -23.18 28.83
CA ARG A 47 2.65 -22.63 30.13
C ARG A 47 2.57 -21.10 30.19
N HIS A 48 2.24 -20.46 29.07
CA HIS A 48 2.03 -19.02 29.00
C HIS A 48 0.56 -18.70 28.75
N ALA A 49 0.10 -17.52 29.19
CA ALA A 49 -1.29 -17.10 29.07
C ALA A 49 -1.65 -16.70 27.63
N ASP A 50 -0.71 -16.07 26.92
CA ASP A 50 -0.86 -15.66 25.53
C ASP A 50 0.47 -15.69 24.77
N VAL A 51 0.40 -15.58 23.44
CA VAL A 51 1.56 -15.56 22.53
C VAL A 51 2.52 -14.42 22.91
N PHE A 52 2.00 -13.31 23.43
CA PHE A 52 2.80 -12.16 23.85
C PHE A 52 3.66 -12.46 25.08
N SER A 53 3.09 -13.05 26.11
CA SER A 53 3.80 -13.46 27.33
C SER A 53 4.91 -14.45 26.97
N LEU A 54 4.61 -15.41 26.09
CA LEU A 54 5.60 -16.34 25.56
C LEU A 54 6.72 -15.59 24.82
N ALA A 55 6.36 -14.60 24.01
CA ALA A 55 7.32 -13.78 23.29
C ALA A 55 8.19 -12.89 24.21
N GLU A 56 7.65 -12.37 25.30
CA GLU A 56 8.41 -11.65 26.34
C GLU A 56 9.44 -12.57 27.01
N GLU A 57 9.04 -13.81 27.34
CA GLU A 57 9.96 -14.81 27.89
C GLU A 57 11.08 -15.15 26.90
N LEU A 58 10.73 -15.38 25.62
CA LEU A 58 11.72 -15.62 24.56
C LEU A 58 12.65 -14.41 24.38
N TYR A 59 12.09 -13.20 24.39
CA TYR A 59 12.84 -11.95 24.27
C TYR A 59 13.79 -11.75 25.45
N ALA A 60 13.42 -12.16 26.67
CA ALA A 60 14.27 -12.08 27.86
C ALA A 60 15.38 -13.14 27.88
N ARG A 61 15.12 -14.34 27.34
CA ARG A 61 16.04 -15.49 27.41
C ARG A 61 17.06 -15.55 26.27
N VAL A 62 16.75 -15.02 25.08
CA VAL A 62 17.67 -15.07 23.92
C VAL A 62 18.61 -13.87 23.92
N PRO A 63 19.95 -14.07 23.89
CA PRO A 63 20.91 -12.98 23.73
C PRO A 63 20.66 -12.24 22.41
N ARG A 64 20.30 -10.97 22.51
CA ARG A 64 19.87 -10.17 21.36
C ARG A 64 21.10 -9.74 20.56
N ARG A 65 21.06 -10.01 19.27
CA ARG A 65 21.98 -9.47 18.27
C ARG A 65 21.13 -8.77 17.22
N PRO A 66 20.42 -7.69 17.61
CA PRO A 66 19.65 -6.96 16.64
C PRO A 66 20.62 -6.53 15.54
N PRO A 67 20.30 -6.76 14.26
CA PRO A 67 21.13 -6.28 13.17
C PRO A 67 21.35 -4.79 13.41
N THR A 68 22.59 -4.34 13.25
CA THR A 68 22.98 -2.97 13.60
C THR A 68 22.03 -2.02 12.90
N ALA A 69 21.10 -1.44 13.66
CA ALA A 69 20.22 -0.43 13.13
C ALA A 69 21.13 0.65 12.54
N PRO A 70 20.90 1.14 11.30
CA PRO A 70 21.62 2.31 10.84
C PRO A 70 21.42 3.36 11.92
N ALA A 71 22.53 3.84 12.50
CA ALA A 71 22.52 4.74 13.65
C ALA A 71 21.43 5.79 13.45
N PRO A 72 20.62 6.13 14.48
CA PRO A 72 19.51 7.07 14.34
C PRO A 72 20.02 8.27 13.55
N GLY A 73 19.54 8.37 12.31
CA GLY A 73 20.12 9.30 11.35
C GLY A 73 20.06 10.67 11.99
N ARG A 74 21.20 11.36 12.06
CA ARG A 74 21.30 12.75 12.54
C ARG A 74 20.05 13.52 12.11
N PRO A 75 19.47 14.37 12.98
CA PRO A 75 18.23 15.09 12.67
C PRO A 75 18.30 15.63 11.25
N THR A 76 17.44 15.06 10.38
CA THR A 76 17.46 15.34 8.95
C THR A 76 17.32 16.85 8.75
N ARG A 77 18.37 17.48 8.21
CA ARG A 77 18.39 18.92 7.96
C ARG A 77 17.18 19.30 7.09
N TRP A 78 16.60 20.47 7.34
CA TRP A 78 15.48 21.04 6.55
C TRP A 78 15.66 20.82 5.04
N ARG A 79 16.87 21.12 4.54
CA ARG A 79 17.27 20.97 3.14
C ARG A 79 17.08 19.54 2.58
N GLN A 80 17.28 18.51 3.41
CA GLN A 80 17.13 17.11 3.02
C GLN A 80 15.65 16.70 2.98
N ARG A 81 14.82 17.22 3.89
CA ARG A 81 13.35 17.05 3.85
C ARG A 81 12.75 17.77 2.64
N SER A 82 13.17 19.01 2.37
CA SER A 82 12.74 19.77 1.20
C SER A 82 13.16 19.07 -0.10
N TRP A 83 14.37 18.50 -0.16
CA TRP A 83 14.81 17.73 -1.32
C TRP A 83 14.02 16.43 -1.51
N GLN A 84 13.67 15.73 -0.44
CA GLN A 84 12.82 14.55 -0.51
C GLN A 84 11.39 14.90 -0.95
N ALA A 85 10.84 16.00 -0.44
CA ALA A 85 9.54 16.53 -0.85
C ALA A 85 9.55 16.96 -2.33
N LEU A 86 10.60 17.66 -2.78
CA LEU A 86 10.77 18.03 -4.18
C LEU A 86 10.93 16.81 -5.08
N ARG A 87 11.75 15.82 -4.69
CA ARG A 87 11.86 14.55 -5.43
C ARG A 87 10.52 13.82 -5.51
N SER A 88 9.75 13.80 -4.44
CA SER A 88 8.40 13.24 -4.40
C SER A 88 7.49 13.99 -5.37
N ALA A 89 7.45 15.32 -5.28
CA ALA A 89 6.63 16.18 -6.10
C ALA A 89 6.99 16.10 -7.59
N VAL A 90 8.28 16.15 -7.95
CA VAL A 90 8.73 15.96 -9.33
C VAL A 90 8.39 14.57 -9.80
N ARG A 91 8.59 13.54 -8.95
CA ARG A 91 8.29 12.19 -9.34
C ARG A 91 6.81 12.02 -9.65
N HIS A 92 5.92 12.37 -8.73
CA HIS A 92 4.49 12.15 -8.95
C HIS A 92 3.84 13.21 -9.85
N GLY A 93 4.41 14.41 -9.90
CA GLY A 93 3.88 15.57 -10.64
C GLY A 93 4.27 15.63 -12.12
N LEU A 94 5.40 15.05 -12.53
CA LEU A 94 5.84 15.07 -13.94
C LEU A 94 5.00 14.17 -14.87
N PRO A 95 4.69 12.89 -14.54
CA PRO A 95 3.75 12.08 -15.33
C PRO A 95 2.32 12.63 -15.26
N ALA A 96 1.94 13.25 -14.14
CA ALA A 96 0.67 13.95 -13.99
C ALA A 96 0.54 15.14 -14.96
N ALA A 97 1.57 15.99 -15.02
CA ALA A 97 1.64 17.12 -15.93
C ALA A 97 1.72 16.67 -17.40
N ALA A 98 2.48 15.61 -17.69
CA ALA A 98 2.55 15.01 -19.02
C ALA A 98 1.20 14.43 -19.45
N MET A 99 0.47 13.76 -18.55
CA MET A 99 -0.86 13.23 -18.86
C MET A 99 -1.88 14.37 -19.03
N ALA A 100 -1.82 15.42 -18.20
CA ALA A 100 -2.68 16.59 -18.33
C ALA A 100 -2.45 17.35 -19.65
N GLY A 101 -1.19 17.61 -20.00
CA GLY A 101 -0.82 18.22 -21.29
C GLY A 101 -1.16 17.32 -22.47
N GLY A 102 -0.95 16.01 -22.33
CA GLY A 102 -1.33 15.01 -23.34
C GLY A 102 -2.84 14.95 -23.57
N VAL A 103 -3.66 14.95 -22.52
CA VAL A 103 -5.13 14.98 -22.66
C VAL A 103 -5.60 16.26 -23.37
N ALA A 104 -4.96 17.40 -23.12
CA ALA A 104 -5.30 18.68 -23.73
C ALA A 104 -4.92 18.77 -25.22
N VAL A 105 -3.81 18.15 -25.64
CA VAL A 105 -3.23 18.35 -26.99
C VAL A 105 -3.38 17.13 -27.90
N LEU A 106 -3.44 15.92 -27.34
CA LEU A 106 -3.44 14.69 -28.14
C LEU A 106 -4.84 14.28 -28.60
N PRO A 107 -4.95 13.67 -29.79
CA PRO A 107 -6.19 13.08 -30.27
C PRO A 107 -6.64 11.93 -29.35
N PRO A 108 -7.95 11.63 -29.27
CA PRO A 108 -8.50 10.61 -28.37
C PRO A 108 -7.79 9.26 -28.44
N ALA A 109 -7.40 8.83 -29.65
CA ALA A 109 -6.69 7.57 -29.88
C ALA A 109 -5.30 7.51 -29.21
N ALA A 110 -4.64 8.66 -29.02
CA ALA A 110 -3.32 8.74 -28.39
C ALA A 110 -3.37 8.94 -26.86
N ARG A 111 -4.55 9.23 -26.29
CA ARG A 111 -4.73 9.44 -24.84
C ARG A 111 -4.60 8.13 -24.04
N GLY A 112 -5.11 7.02 -24.58
CA GLY A 112 -4.97 5.70 -23.96
C GLY A 112 -3.50 5.27 -23.78
N PRO A 113 -2.68 5.25 -24.84
CA PRO A 113 -1.25 4.95 -24.75
C PRO A 113 -0.50 5.86 -23.76
N VAL A 114 -0.79 7.16 -23.75
CA VAL A 114 -0.16 8.09 -22.80
C VAL A 114 -0.60 7.85 -21.37
N ALA A 115 -1.88 7.53 -21.13
CA ALA A 115 -2.36 7.12 -19.81
C ALA A 115 -1.69 5.82 -19.34
N VAL A 116 -1.48 4.86 -20.23
CA VAL A 116 -0.77 3.60 -19.93
C VAL A 116 0.70 3.87 -19.61
N LEU A 117 1.39 4.70 -20.39
CA LEU A 117 2.79 5.07 -20.15
C LEU A 117 2.96 5.84 -18.84
N CYS A 118 2.08 6.80 -18.56
CA CYS A 118 2.10 7.58 -17.33
C CYS A 118 1.73 6.74 -16.11
N GLY A 119 0.71 5.86 -16.22
CA GLY A 119 0.33 4.90 -15.19
C GLY A 119 1.43 3.89 -14.89
N GLY A 120 2.06 3.35 -15.93
CA GLY A 120 3.22 2.46 -15.82
C GLY A 120 4.43 3.14 -15.18
N TRP A 121 4.69 4.40 -15.53
CA TRP A 121 5.76 5.20 -14.92
C TRP A 121 5.47 5.53 -13.45
N LEU A 122 4.22 5.89 -13.11
CA LEU A 122 3.78 6.17 -11.74
C LEU A 122 3.87 4.93 -10.86
N ALA A 123 3.57 3.75 -11.41
CA ALA A 123 3.70 2.49 -10.71
C ALA A 123 5.16 2.02 -10.57
N TRP A 124 5.99 2.21 -11.60
CA TRP A 124 7.43 1.99 -11.50
C TRP A 124 8.06 2.95 -10.49
N ALA A 125 7.54 4.17 -10.39
CA ALA A 125 7.91 5.12 -9.37
C ALA A 125 7.46 4.65 -7.97
N ALA A 126 6.18 4.35 -7.81
CA ALA A 126 5.60 3.87 -6.56
C ALA A 126 6.37 2.66 -6.01
N ALA A 127 6.65 1.66 -6.85
CA ALA A 127 7.26 0.41 -6.42
C ALA A 127 8.79 0.48 -6.29
N ARG A 128 9.30 1.32 -5.37
CA ARG A 128 10.66 1.14 -4.87
C ARG A 128 10.78 -0.20 -4.14
N PRO A 129 11.89 -0.95 -4.30
CA PRO A 129 12.19 -2.03 -3.38
C PRO A 129 12.21 -1.46 -1.96
N ALA A 130 11.37 -2.01 -1.08
CA ALA A 130 11.92 -2.29 0.23
C ALA A 130 13.05 -3.29 -0.03
N PRO A 131 14.28 -3.08 0.49
CA PRO A 131 15.29 -4.11 0.42
C PRO A 131 14.74 -5.34 1.14
N LEU A 132 14.22 -6.30 0.38
CA LEU A 132 13.82 -7.62 0.87
C LEU A 132 15.09 -8.47 0.83
N PRO A 133 15.47 -9.14 1.94
CA PRO A 133 16.61 -10.03 1.91
C PRO A 133 16.28 -11.32 1.13
N ASP A 134 17.13 -11.62 0.15
CA ASP A 134 17.64 -12.92 -0.33
C ASP A 134 16.76 -14.17 -0.54
N GLU A 135 15.43 -14.13 -0.36
CA GLU A 135 14.59 -15.32 -0.67
C GLU A 135 13.63 -15.09 -1.85
N ALA A 136 13.41 -13.84 -2.27
CA ALA A 136 12.67 -13.56 -3.48
C ALA A 136 13.64 -13.50 -4.66
N SER A 137 13.56 -14.50 -5.56
CA SER A 137 14.22 -14.43 -6.87
C SER A 137 14.06 -13.02 -7.45
N PRO A 138 15.13 -12.35 -7.90
CA PRO A 138 15.07 -10.97 -8.39
C PRO A 138 13.99 -10.75 -9.48
N GLY A 139 13.61 -11.80 -10.21
CA GLY A 139 12.49 -11.79 -11.15
C GLY A 139 11.10 -11.60 -10.52
N GLY A 140 10.86 -12.08 -9.30
CA GLY A 140 9.56 -11.99 -8.62
C GLY A 140 9.20 -10.55 -8.25
N THR A 141 10.17 -9.75 -7.83
CA THR A 141 9.94 -8.33 -7.51
C THR A 141 9.69 -7.51 -8.78
N VAL A 142 10.33 -7.83 -9.91
CA VAL A 142 10.09 -7.15 -11.18
C VAL A 142 8.70 -7.48 -11.73
N LEU A 143 8.31 -8.76 -11.72
CA LEU A 143 6.99 -9.19 -12.18
C LEU A 143 5.86 -8.56 -11.36
N GLN A 144 6.01 -8.48 -10.03
CA GLN A 144 5.05 -7.81 -9.16
C GLN A 144 4.91 -6.31 -9.46
N ARG A 145 6.02 -5.63 -9.80
CA ARG A 145 6.02 -4.21 -10.18
C ARG A 145 5.30 -3.98 -11.50
N VAL A 146 5.62 -4.81 -12.48
CA VAL A 146 4.97 -4.76 -13.80
C VAL A 146 3.48 -5.02 -13.62
N GLY A 147 3.11 -6.07 -12.90
CA GLY A 147 1.70 -6.38 -12.62
C GLY A 147 0.95 -5.25 -11.90
N TYR A 148 1.55 -4.65 -10.87
CA TYR A 148 0.96 -3.50 -10.17
C TYR A 148 0.77 -2.31 -11.12
N GLY A 149 1.79 -2.00 -11.93
CA GLY A 149 1.71 -0.88 -12.87
C GLY A 149 0.77 -1.09 -14.03
N THR A 150 0.73 -2.30 -14.57
CA THR A 150 -0.26 -2.70 -15.57
C THR A 150 -1.66 -2.62 -14.98
N GLY A 151 -1.88 -3.07 -13.75
CA GLY A 151 -3.17 -2.97 -13.06
C GLY A 151 -3.64 -1.52 -12.87
N VAL A 152 -2.77 -0.64 -12.38
CA VAL A 152 -3.09 0.80 -12.24
C VAL A 152 -3.35 1.45 -13.61
N ALA A 153 -2.55 1.12 -14.63
CA ALA A 153 -2.74 1.63 -15.98
C ALA A 153 -4.09 1.22 -16.57
N LEU A 154 -4.49 -0.06 -16.41
CA LEU A 154 -5.79 -0.57 -16.85
C LEU A 154 -6.96 0.16 -16.17
N LEU A 155 -6.85 0.42 -14.87
CA LEU A 155 -7.87 1.14 -14.10
C LEU A 155 -8.05 2.60 -14.55
N VAL A 156 -6.96 3.28 -14.88
CA VAL A 156 -6.98 4.68 -15.34
C VAL A 156 -7.36 4.79 -16.82
N ALA A 157 -7.09 3.76 -17.63
CA ALA A 157 -7.40 3.78 -19.05
C ALA A 157 -8.90 3.97 -19.32
N LEU A 158 -9.78 3.26 -18.60
CA LEU A 158 -11.22 3.30 -18.81
C LEU A 158 -11.82 4.72 -18.72
N PRO A 159 -11.64 5.49 -17.61
CA PRO A 159 -12.16 6.85 -17.53
C PRO A 159 -11.50 7.80 -18.54
N VAL A 160 -10.22 7.58 -18.89
CA VAL A 160 -9.49 8.41 -19.86
C VAL A 160 -9.98 8.23 -21.29
N THR A 161 -10.29 7.00 -21.70
CA THR A 161 -10.68 6.71 -23.08
C THR A 161 -12.18 6.77 -23.29
N ALA A 162 -12.99 6.36 -22.30
CA ALA A 162 -14.43 6.22 -22.45
C ALA A 162 -15.25 7.26 -21.65
N GLY A 163 -14.66 7.97 -20.69
CA GLY A 163 -15.37 8.90 -19.80
C GLY A 163 -15.53 10.34 -20.33
N GLY A 164 -15.17 10.60 -21.59
CA GLY A 164 -15.18 11.95 -22.17
C GLY A 164 -14.20 12.91 -21.50
N PRO A 165 -14.32 14.24 -21.70
CA PRO A 165 -13.38 15.22 -21.15
C PRO A 165 -13.31 15.21 -19.62
N ALA A 166 -14.46 15.13 -18.95
CA ALA A 166 -14.52 15.07 -17.49
C ALA A 166 -13.91 13.77 -16.97
N GLY A 167 -14.26 12.61 -17.56
CA GLY A 167 -13.66 11.34 -17.18
C GLY A 167 -12.15 11.29 -17.40
N ALA A 168 -11.63 11.89 -18.47
CA ALA A 168 -10.19 11.99 -18.69
C ALA A 168 -9.48 12.81 -17.62
N VAL A 169 -10.06 13.94 -17.22
CA VAL A 169 -9.54 14.74 -16.11
C VAL A 169 -9.55 13.94 -14.80
N LEU A 170 -10.64 13.24 -14.48
CA LEU A 170 -10.75 12.42 -13.27
C LEU A 170 -9.79 11.22 -13.30
N GLY A 171 -9.57 10.62 -14.47
CA GLY A 171 -8.60 9.54 -14.67
C GLY A 171 -7.16 10.02 -14.47
N VAL A 172 -6.81 11.21 -14.99
CA VAL A 172 -5.52 11.86 -14.72
C VAL A 172 -5.38 12.13 -13.22
N ALA A 173 -6.40 12.72 -12.59
CA ALA A 173 -6.41 13.00 -11.15
C ALA A 173 -6.21 11.73 -10.32
N ALA A 174 -6.89 10.63 -10.66
CA ALA A 174 -6.69 9.32 -10.07
C ALA A 174 -5.24 8.82 -10.18
N ALA A 175 -4.62 8.95 -11.36
CA ALA A 175 -3.22 8.59 -11.54
C ALA A 175 -2.28 9.45 -10.68
N THR A 176 -2.54 10.75 -10.60
CA THR A 176 -1.76 11.65 -9.72
C THR A 176 -1.90 11.27 -8.24
N ALA A 177 -3.09 10.81 -7.84
CA ALA A 177 -3.39 10.39 -6.47
C ALA A 177 -2.66 9.11 -6.06
N VAL A 178 -2.14 8.29 -6.99
CA VAL A 178 -1.27 7.13 -6.68
C VAL A 178 -0.08 7.55 -5.83
N GLY A 179 0.50 8.73 -6.08
CA GLY A 179 1.56 9.28 -5.24
C GLY A 179 1.11 9.59 -3.80
N ALA A 180 -0.13 10.07 -3.64
CA ALA A 180 -0.72 10.31 -2.33
C ALA A 180 -1.02 8.98 -1.58
N ALA A 181 -1.44 7.94 -2.30
CA ALA A 181 -1.61 6.60 -1.73
C ALA A 181 -0.26 6.06 -1.21
N GLU A 182 0.80 6.14 -2.02
CA GLU A 182 2.15 5.73 -1.62
C GLU A 182 2.66 6.51 -0.40
N TRP A 183 2.45 7.83 -0.39
CA TRP A 183 2.80 8.65 0.77
C TRP A 183 2.01 8.22 2.02
N ALA A 184 0.71 7.97 1.89
CA ALA A 184 -0.14 7.49 2.98
C ALA A 184 0.35 6.12 3.51
N THR A 185 0.76 5.18 2.64
CA THR A 185 1.36 3.91 3.10
C THR A 185 2.64 4.13 3.90
N GLY A 186 3.50 5.06 3.48
CA GLY A 186 4.71 5.42 4.21
C GLY A 186 4.40 6.00 5.60
N ARG A 187 3.38 6.86 5.69
CA ARG A 187 2.90 7.41 6.97
C ARG A 187 2.28 6.34 7.86
N LEU A 188 1.45 5.45 7.31
CA LEU A 188 0.86 4.32 8.05
C LEU A 188 1.94 3.41 8.63
N ARG A 189 3.00 3.13 7.85
CA ARG A 189 4.15 2.38 8.38
C ARG A 189 4.81 3.15 9.50
N GLN A 190 5.15 4.43 9.31
CA GLN A 190 5.79 5.24 10.35
C GLN A 190 4.97 5.27 11.65
N VAL A 191 3.65 5.46 11.55
CA VAL A 191 2.75 5.39 12.72
C VAL A 191 2.78 4.00 13.34
N GLY A 192 2.77 2.94 12.53
CA GLY A 192 2.95 1.56 13.01
C GLY A 192 4.24 1.39 13.82
N TRP A 193 5.36 1.95 13.36
CA TRP A 193 6.64 1.95 14.10
C TRP A 193 6.56 2.72 15.43
N GLU A 194 5.95 3.90 15.42
CA GLU A 194 5.80 4.73 16.63
C GLU A 194 4.90 4.03 17.66
N GLN A 195 3.83 3.38 17.21
CA GLN A 195 2.93 2.62 18.09
C GLN A 195 3.51 1.29 18.56
N LEU A 196 4.35 0.63 17.75
CA LEU A 196 5.07 -0.58 18.14
C LEU A 196 5.94 -0.34 19.38
N GLY A 197 6.70 0.75 19.41
CA GLY A 197 7.54 1.08 20.57
C GLY A 197 6.77 1.55 21.80
N ALA A 198 5.49 1.91 21.66
CA ALA A 198 4.65 2.43 22.75
C ALA A 198 3.65 1.39 23.29
N ALA A 199 3.29 0.38 22.49
CA ALA A 199 2.28 -0.61 22.84
C ALA A 199 2.87 -1.67 23.78
N ARG A 200 2.09 -2.07 24.79
CA ARG A 200 2.49 -3.13 25.74
C ARG A 200 1.90 -4.51 25.42
N THR A 201 0.92 -4.57 24.52
CA THR A 201 0.26 -5.82 24.10
C THR A 201 -0.16 -5.75 22.64
N MET A 202 -0.43 -6.91 22.04
CA MET A 202 -0.99 -7.01 20.68
C MET A 202 -2.34 -6.30 20.54
N ALA A 203 -3.18 -6.40 21.58
CA ALA A 203 -4.50 -5.76 21.61
C ALA A 203 -4.38 -4.23 21.67
N ASP A 204 -3.45 -3.70 22.47
CA ASP A 204 -3.15 -2.26 22.55
C ASP A 204 -2.60 -1.73 21.21
N PHE A 205 -1.69 -2.47 20.57
CA PHE A 205 -1.21 -2.11 19.23
C PHE A 205 -2.35 -2.05 18.21
N ARG A 206 -3.22 -3.08 18.19
CA ARG A 206 -4.35 -3.16 17.27
C ARG A 206 -5.37 -2.04 17.50
N SER A 207 -5.68 -1.70 18.74
CA SER A 207 -6.63 -0.63 19.06
C SER A 207 -6.11 0.75 18.58
N ARG A 208 -4.80 1.00 18.71
CA ARG A 208 -4.13 2.20 18.22
C ARG A 208 -4.05 2.27 16.70
N MET A 209 -3.88 1.13 16.04
CA MET A 209 -3.81 1.05 14.57
C MET A 209 -5.19 1.04 13.90
N TRP A 210 -6.25 0.68 14.63
CA TRP A 210 -7.61 0.59 14.10
C TRP A 210 -8.09 1.86 13.39
N PRO A 211 -7.95 3.08 13.95
CA PRO A 211 -8.37 4.30 13.26
C PRO A 211 -7.44 4.72 12.11
N ALA A 212 -6.25 4.14 11.97
CA ALA A 212 -5.24 4.62 11.03
C ALA A 212 -5.66 4.43 9.56
N LEU A 213 -6.19 3.26 9.20
CA LEU A 213 -6.62 2.97 7.83
C LEU A 213 -7.82 3.82 7.37
N PRO A 214 -8.91 3.98 8.13
CA PRO A 214 -10.04 4.83 7.72
C PRO A 214 -9.63 6.30 7.62
N VAL A 215 -8.78 6.81 8.52
CA VAL A 215 -8.26 8.18 8.44
C VAL A 215 -7.40 8.37 7.20
N ALA A 216 -6.49 7.42 6.90
CA ALA A 216 -5.68 7.47 5.69
C ALA A 216 -6.52 7.36 4.41
N SER A 217 -7.55 6.51 4.41
CA SER A 217 -8.51 6.38 3.31
C SER A 217 -9.27 7.68 3.08
N GLY A 218 -9.81 8.29 4.14
CA GLY A 218 -10.50 9.57 4.07
C GLY A 218 -9.61 10.68 3.53
N LEU A 219 -8.37 10.79 4.03
CA LEU A 219 -7.41 11.78 3.54
C LEU A 219 -7.03 11.54 2.07
N HIS A 220 -6.82 10.28 1.68
CA HIS A 220 -6.53 9.93 0.29
C HIS A 220 -7.68 10.28 -0.66
N LEU A 221 -8.93 9.98 -0.26
CA LEU A 221 -10.12 10.33 -1.03
C LEU A 221 -10.30 11.85 -1.15
N LEU A 222 -10.03 12.61 -0.08
CA LEU A 222 -10.06 14.07 -0.11
C LEU A 222 -9.02 14.64 -1.09
N VAL A 223 -7.80 14.09 -1.10
CA VAL A 223 -6.77 14.50 -2.05
C VAL A 223 -7.18 14.15 -3.49
N ALA A 224 -7.69 12.95 -3.73
CA ALA A 224 -8.17 12.54 -5.05
C ALA A 224 -9.34 13.42 -5.53
N ALA A 225 -10.31 13.70 -4.67
CA ALA A 225 -11.44 14.58 -4.97
C ALA A 225 -10.98 16.01 -5.27
N GLY A 226 -10.07 16.55 -4.46
CA GLY A 226 -9.49 17.88 -4.67
C GLY A 226 -8.73 18.00 -5.98
N LEU A 227 -7.95 16.97 -6.36
CA LEU A 227 -7.24 16.93 -7.64
C LEU A 227 -8.20 16.83 -8.83
N GLY A 228 -9.27 16.03 -8.70
CA GLY A 228 -10.34 15.96 -9.69
C GLY A 228 -11.04 17.31 -9.87
N LEU A 229 -11.39 17.96 -8.77
CA LEU A 229 -12.04 19.28 -8.78
C LEU A 229 -11.13 20.35 -9.37
N ALA A 230 -9.85 20.38 -9.00
CA ALA A 230 -8.87 21.32 -9.55
C ALA A 230 -8.70 21.13 -11.06
N GLY A 231 -8.63 19.89 -11.53
CA GLY A 231 -8.57 19.59 -12.96
C GLY A 231 -9.84 20.04 -13.70
N LEU A 232 -11.02 19.82 -13.11
CA LEU A 232 -12.29 20.26 -13.70
C LEU A 232 -12.41 21.79 -13.72
N LEU A 233 -11.92 22.47 -12.68
CA LEU A 233 -11.84 23.94 -12.62
C LEU A 233 -10.96 24.49 -13.76
N LEU A 234 -9.78 23.90 -13.97
CA LEU A 234 -8.90 24.26 -15.08
C LEU A 234 -9.59 24.04 -16.42
N LEU A 235 -10.30 22.93 -16.59
CA LEU A 235 -11.07 22.65 -17.80
C LEU A 235 -12.21 23.66 -18.00
N THR A 236 -12.83 24.17 -16.93
CA THR A 236 -13.93 25.18 -17.00
C THR A 236 -13.46 26.61 -17.22
N GLY A 237 -12.25 26.96 -16.78
CA GLY A 237 -11.72 28.32 -16.89
C GLY A 237 -11.32 28.75 -18.30
N VAL A 238 -11.31 27.84 -19.28
CA VAL A 238 -10.83 28.10 -20.66
C VAL A 238 -11.91 28.71 -21.58
N GLY A 239 -12.82 29.56 -21.07
CA GLY A 239 -13.85 30.17 -21.92
C GLY A 239 -14.60 31.35 -21.30
N PRO A 240 -15.29 32.17 -22.11
CA PRO A 240 -16.10 33.29 -21.61
C PRO A 240 -17.25 32.74 -20.75
N GLY A 241 -17.36 33.21 -19.51
CA GLY A 241 -18.30 32.66 -18.52
C GLY A 241 -19.45 33.62 -18.20
N PRO A 242 -20.72 33.16 -18.20
CA PRO A 242 -21.84 33.90 -17.61
C PRO A 242 -21.71 33.96 -16.06
N ALA A 243 -22.61 34.70 -15.40
CA ALA A 243 -22.55 35.05 -13.97
C ALA A 243 -22.59 33.87 -12.97
N ASP A 244 -22.82 32.64 -13.42
CA ASP A 244 -22.81 31.45 -12.56
C ASP A 244 -21.39 31.13 -12.06
N GLY A 245 -21.29 30.90 -10.74
CA GLY A 245 -20.02 30.64 -10.05
C GLY A 245 -19.22 29.49 -10.67
N LEU A 246 -17.91 29.71 -10.87
CA LEU A 246 -16.99 28.75 -11.52
C LEU A 246 -17.00 27.36 -10.86
N LEU A 247 -17.07 27.32 -9.52
CA LEU A 247 -17.08 26.06 -8.77
C LEU A 247 -18.33 25.22 -9.05
N PHE A 248 -19.49 25.86 -9.16
CA PHE A 248 -20.75 25.19 -9.49
C PHE A 248 -20.65 24.52 -10.86
N ARG A 249 -20.12 25.23 -11.86
CA ARG A 249 -19.90 24.69 -13.21
C ARG A 249 -18.89 23.54 -13.24
N ALA A 250 -17.79 23.64 -12.48
CA ALA A 250 -16.79 22.59 -12.43
C ALA A 250 -17.33 21.29 -11.83
N VAL A 251 -18.08 21.38 -10.73
CA VAL A 251 -18.70 20.22 -10.07
C VAL A 251 -19.70 19.53 -11.01
N HIS A 252 -20.56 20.30 -11.69
CA HIS A 252 -21.59 19.77 -12.59
C HIS A 252 -21.05 19.27 -13.94
N ARG A 253 -19.77 19.51 -14.23
CA ARG A 253 -19.13 19.01 -15.46
C ARG A 253 -18.89 17.50 -15.42
N ALA A 254 -18.81 16.93 -14.22
CA ALA A 254 -18.74 15.50 -14.01
C ALA A 254 -20.07 14.97 -13.46
N THR A 255 -20.50 13.82 -13.95
CA THR A 255 -21.73 13.19 -13.47
C THR A 255 -21.52 12.55 -12.10
N GLY A 256 -22.60 12.38 -11.33
CA GLY A 256 -22.53 11.68 -10.03
C GLY A 256 -21.81 10.32 -10.11
N PRO A 257 -22.12 9.46 -11.11
CA PRO A 257 -21.40 8.20 -11.27
C PRO A 257 -19.91 8.34 -11.64
N GLN A 258 -19.50 9.44 -12.29
CA GLN A 258 -18.07 9.71 -12.54
C GLN A 258 -17.31 10.03 -11.24
N TRP A 259 -17.91 10.86 -10.37
CA TRP A 259 -17.36 11.10 -9.03
C TRP A 259 -17.29 9.82 -8.20
N ALA A 260 -18.35 9.01 -8.25
CA ALA A 260 -18.38 7.72 -7.57
C ALA A 260 -17.32 6.75 -8.12
N GLY A 261 -17.14 6.67 -9.44
CA GLY A 261 -16.10 5.86 -10.08
C GLY A 261 -14.69 6.31 -9.70
N GLN A 262 -14.44 7.62 -9.57
CA GLN A 262 -13.17 8.15 -9.06
C GLN A 262 -12.94 7.77 -7.60
N ALA A 263 -13.96 7.91 -6.76
CA ALA A 263 -13.87 7.54 -5.34
C ALA A 263 -13.60 6.04 -5.16
N ALA A 264 -14.29 5.17 -5.92
CA ALA A 264 -14.06 3.73 -5.90
C ALA A 264 -12.65 3.36 -6.34
N LEU A 265 -12.12 4.04 -7.36
CA LEU A 265 -10.75 3.85 -7.82
C LEU A 265 -9.75 4.28 -6.73
N GLY A 266 -9.92 5.45 -6.10
CA GLY A 266 -9.06 5.89 -4.99
C GLY A 266 -9.11 4.93 -3.80
N LEU A 267 -10.30 4.44 -3.45
CA LEU A 267 -10.49 3.45 -2.38
C LEU A 267 -9.82 2.11 -2.69
N LEU A 268 -9.66 1.74 -3.97
CA LEU A 268 -8.93 0.55 -4.40
C LEU A 268 -7.41 0.73 -4.36
N LEU A 269 -6.90 1.90 -4.78
CA LEU A 269 -5.47 2.16 -4.90
C LEU A 269 -4.73 2.09 -3.55
N LEU A 270 -5.33 2.66 -2.49
CA LEU A 270 -4.70 2.69 -1.17
C LEU A 270 -4.48 1.28 -0.57
N PRO A 271 -5.49 0.39 -0.43
CA PRO A 271 -5.28 -0.95 0.13
C PRO A 271 -4.35 -1.79 -0.76
N ALA A 272 -4.41 -1.64 -2.09
CA ALA A 272 -3.46 -2.31 -2.97
C ALA A 272 -2.01 -1.86 -2.70
N ALA A 273 -1.77 -0.56 -2.51
CA ALA A 273 -0.46 -0.05 -2.13
C ALA A 273 -0.02 -0.55 -0.74
N VAL A 274 -0.91 -0.55 0.25
CA VAL A 274 -0.64 -1.09 1.59
C VAL A 274 -0.18 -2.55 1.50
N LEU A 275 -0.95 -3.39 0.82
CA LEU A 275 -0.65 -4.82 0.68
C LEU A 275 0.66 -5.09 -0.05
N LEU A 276 0.94 -4.33 -1.11
CA LEU A 276 2.22 -4.40 -1.82
C LEU A 276 3.40 -4.07 -0.89
N ARG A 277 3.27 -3.04 -0.05
CA ARG A 277 4.30 -2.61 0.91
C ARG A 277 4.49 -3.55 2.10
N SER A 278 3.44 -4.28 2.47
CA SER A 278 3.48 -5.30 3.52
C SER A 278 3.95 -6.68 3.02
N GLY A 279 4.44 -6.79 1.77
CA GLY A 279 4.94 -8.05 1.20
C GLY A 279 3.84 -8.98 0.64
N ARG A 280 2.58 -8.55 0.64
CA ARG A 280 1.43 -9.29 0.09
C ARG A 280 1.14 -8.84 -1.34
N ALA A 281 2.13 -8.94 -2.21
CA ALA A 281 2.04 -8.43 -3.59
C ALA A 281 1.04 -9.18 -4.47
N ALA A 282 0.91 -10.50 -4.30
CA ALA A 282 0.00 -11.32 -5.11
C ALA A 282 -1.48 -10.86 -5.06
N PRO A 283 -2.12 -10.72 -3.87
CA PRO A 283 -3.50 -10.24 -3.80
C PRO A 283 -3.66 -8.78 -4.26
N ALA A 284 -2.66 -7.93 -4.04
CA ALA A 284 -2.68 -6.55 -4.51
C ALA A 284 -2.70 -6.47 -6.06
N VAL A 285 -1.77 -7.18 -6.70
CA VAL A 285 -1.64 -7.23 -8.15
C VAL A 285 -2.85 -7.92 -8.78
N ALA A 286 -3.31 -9.04 -8.22
CA ALA A 286 -4.49 -9.76 -8.71
C ALA A 286 -5.74 -8.87 -8.65
N GLY A 287 -5.98 -8.17 -7.54
CA GLY A 287 -7.14 -7.27 -7.42
C GLY A 287 -7.13 -6.17 -8.48
N LEU A 288 -5.99 -5.51 -8.69
CA LEU A 288 -5.86 -4.45 -9.71
C LEU A 288 -6.02 -4.99 -11.14
N LEU A 289 -5.40 -6.15 -11.43
CA LEU A 289 -5.50 -6.79 -12.74
C LEU A 289 -6.88 -7.38 -13.03
N VAL A 290 -7.70 -7.67 -12.02
CA VAL A 290 -9.09 -8.11 -12.19
C VAL A 290 -10.02 -6.92 -12.40
N ALA A 291 -9.87 -5.85 -11.62
CA ALA A 291 -10.78 -4.70 -11.64
C ALA A 291 -10.80 -3.98 -13.01
N GLY A 292 -9.65 -3.81 -13.67
CA GLY A 292 -9.56 -3.16 -14.98
C GLY A 292 -10.35 -3.90 -16.09
N PRO A 293 -10.01 -5.17 -16.39
CA PRO A 293 -10.74 -6.00 -17.34
C PRO A 293 -12.21 -6.21 -16.98
N ALA A 294 -12.55 -6.32 -15.68
CA ALA A 294 -13.93 -6.40 -15.26
C ALA A 294 -14.72 -5.12 -15.65
N GLY A 295 -14.14 -3.93 -15.47
CA GLY A 295 -14.72 -2.68 -15.94
C GLY A 295 -14.89 -2.66 -17.47
N LEU A 296 -13.90 -3.14 -18.21
CA LEU A 296 -13.98 -3.25 -19.67
C LEU A 296 -15.07 -4.25 -20.11
N LEU A 297 -15.20 -5.39 -19.44
CA LEU A 297 -16.23 -6.38 -19.73
C LEU A 297 -17.63 -5.82 -19.43
N LEU A 298 -17.81 -5.15 -18.30
CA LEU A 298 -19.08 -4.53 -17.92
C LEU A 298 -19.52 -3.47 -18.94
N THR A 299 -18.58 -2.70 -19.49
CA THR A 299 -18.89 -1.71 -20.54
C THR A 299 -19.18 -2.32 -21.90
N THR A 300 -18.36 -3.26 -22.34
CA THR A 300 -18.42 -3.81 -23.71
C THR A 300 -19.49 -4.88 -23.87
N VAL A 301 -19.59 -5.80 -22.90
CA VAL A 301 -20.50 -6.96 -22.96
C VAL A 301 -21.82 -6.63 -22.26
N ALA A 302 -21.75 -6.16 -21.01
CA ALA A 302 -22.95 -5.88 -20.23
C ALA A 302 -23.56 -4.49 -20.51
N ARG A 303 -22.95 -3.70 -21.43
CA ARG A 303 -23.43 -2.40 -21.90
C ARG A 303 -23.66 -1.36 -20.79
N TYR A 304 -23.00 -1.50 -19.64
CA TYR A 304 -23.02 -0.46 -18.61
C TYR A 304 -22.30 0.79 -19.11
N ARG A 305 -22.73 1.96 -18.62
CA ARG A 305 -21.96 3.19 -18.82
C ARG A 305 -20.57 3.05 -18.18
N PRO A 306 -19.51 3.63 -18.78
CA PRO A 306 -18.14 3.44 -18.33
C PRO A 306 -17.92 3.87 -16.87
N GLU A 307 -18.55 4.96 -16.46
CA GLU A 307 -18.49 5.43 -15.08
C GLU A 307 -19.17 4.47 -14.09
N THR A 308 -20.29 3.84 -14.46
CA THR A 308 -20.96 2.84 -13.63
C THR A 308 -20.18 1.53 -13.58
N ALA A 309 -19.64 1.09 -14.71
CA ALA A 309 -18.79 -0.11 -14.79
C ALA A 309 -17.53 0.04 -13.93
N GLN A 310 -16.89 1.21 -13.96
CA GLN A 310 -15.74 1.53 -13.11
C GLN A 310 -16.10 1.52 -11.63
N LEU A 311 -17.23 2.14 -11.25
CA LEU A 311 -17.71 2.12 -9.87
C LEU A 311 -17.91 0.69 -9.37
N LEU A 312 -18.60 -0.16 -10.15
CA LEU A 312 -18.87 -1.54 -9.76
C LEU A 312 -17.58 -2.36 -9.67
N ALA A 313 -16.75 -2.33 -10.71
CA ALA A 313 -15.52 -3.13 -10.72
C ALA A 313 -14.52 -2.71 -9.63
N CYS A 314 -14.24 -1.40 -9.51
CA CYS A 314 -13.32 -0.90 -8.48
C CYS A 314 -13.92 -1.05 -7.08
N GLY A 315 -15.21 -0.77 -6.91
CA GLY A 315 -15.91 -0.85 -5.63
C GLY A 315 -15.95 -2.26 -5.07
N SER A 316 -16.26 -3.26 -5.91
CA SER A 316 -16.26 -4.67 -5.48
C SER A 316 -14.89 -5.16 -5.04
N VAL A 317 -13.83 -4.83 -5.80
CA VAL A 317 -12.47 -5.22 -5.42
C VAL A 317 -12.00 -4.45 -4.19
N ALA A 318 -12.31 -3.16 -4.08
CA ALA A 318 -12.00 -2.37 -2.90
C ALA A 318 -12.68 -2.93 -1.64
N ALA A 319 -13.95 -3.36 -1.74
CA ALA A 319 -14.68 -3.96 -0.63
C ALA A 319 -14.02 -5.25 -0.10
N LEU A 320 -13.30 -5.99 -0.96
CA LEU A 320 -12.53 -7.18 -0.57
C LEU A 320 -11.13 -6.84 -0.04
N LEU A 321 -10.42 -5.92 -0.71
CA LEU A 321 -9.05 -5.57 -0.33
C LEU A 321 -8.96 -4.71 0.92
N LEU A 322 -9.96 -3.85 1.19
CA LEU A 322 -9.97 -2.98 2.36
C LEU A 322 -9.96 -3.75 3.70
N PRO A 323 -10.87 -4.72 3.97
CA PRO A 323 -10.81 -5.50 5.21
C PRO A 323 -9.53 -6.33 5.29
N TYR A 324 -9.05 -6.87 4.17
CA TYR A 324 -7.80 -7.61 4.15
C TYR A 324 -6.58 -6.74 4.48
N ALA A 325 -6.50 -5.54 3.90
CA ALA A 325 -5.46 -4.56 4.23
C ALA A 325 -5.54 -4.10 5.70
N TRP A 326 -6.76 -3.95 6.24
CA TRP A 326 -6.98 -3.63 7.65
C TRP A 326 -6.41 -4.72 8.57
N LEU A 327 -6.71 -6.00 8.27
CA LEU A 327 -6.20 -7.14 9.03
C LEU A 327 -4.66 -7.21 8.98
N VAL A 328 -4.07 -6.96 7.80
CA VAL A 328 -2.61 -6.95 7.63
C VAL A 328 -1.96 -5.80 8.41
N LEU A 329 -2.54 -4.61 8.40
CA LEU A 329 -2.01 -3.45 9.13
C LEU A 329 -2.02 -3.63 10.65
N GLY A 330 -2.98 -4.40 11.17
CA GLY A 330 -3.06 -4.76 12.58
C GLY A 330 -2.01 -5.77 13.04
N ARG A 331 -1.26 -6.39 12.12
CA ARG A 331 -0.16 -7.30 12.46
C ARG A 331 1.14 -6.51 12.65
N PRO A 332 1.82 -6.62 13.80
CA PRO A 332 3.15 -6.02 14.02
C PRO A 332 4.17 -6.42 12.95
N GLY A 333 4.09 -7.68 12.49
CA GLY A 333 4.95 -8.22 11.44
C GLY A 333 4.88 -7.46 10.11
N ALA A 334 3.76 -6.78 9.82
CA ALA A 334 3.62 -5.98 8.60
C ALA A 334 4.50 -4.72 8.61
N HIS A 335 4.93 -4.26 9.78
CA HIS A 335 5.76 -3.07 9.93
C HIS A 335 7.25 -3.37 9.99
N ARG A 336 7.66 -4.65 10.10
CA ARG A 336 9.05 -5.10 10.25
C ARG A 336 9.99 -4.50 9.21
N ARG A 337 11.18 -4.04 9.65
CA ARG A 337 12.33 -3.82 8.76
C ARG A 337 13.07 -5.14 8.73
N LEU A 338 12.85 -5.94 7.68
CA LEU A 338 13.70 -7.10 7.43
C LEU A 338 15.13 -6.59 7.20
N GLN A 339 16.00 -6.75 8.18
CA GLN A 339 17.44 -6.56 8.02
C GLN A 339 18.10 -7.94 7.95
N THR A 340 18.82 -8.13 6.83
CA THR A 340 19.87 -9.13 6.53
C THR A 340 19.87 -10.44 7.33
N PRO A 341 19.63 -11.61 6.69
CA PRO A 341 20.10 -12.87 7.23
C PRO A 341 21.64 -12.83 7.24
N VAL A 342 22.23 -12.94 8.42
CA VAL A 342 23.65 -13.31 8.50
C VAL A 342 23.75 -14.72 7.92
N ARG A 343 24.43 -14.87 6.78
CA ARG A 343 24.84 -16.20 6.28
C ARG A 343 25.75 -16.81 7.34
N ILE A 344 25.20 -17.66 8.20
CA ILE A 344 26.01 -18.55 9.01
C ILE A 344 26.46 -19.65 8.06
N SER A 345 27.66 -19.48 7.52
CA SER A 345 28.41 -20.56 6.90
C SER A 345 28.66 -21.60 7.97
N TRP A 346 27.97 -22.74 7.91
CA TRP A 346 28.35 -23.93 8.64
C TRP A 346 29.63 -24.48 8.02
N LYS A 347 30.76 -23.82 8.29
CA LYS A 347 32.06 -24.42 8.18
C LYS A 347 32.63 -24.54 9.58
N ASP A 348 32.94 -25.79 9.89
CA ASP A 348 33.86 -26.23 10.92
C ASP A 348 33.27 -26.28 12.35
N THR A 349 32.65 -27.42 12.65
CA THR A 349 32.84 -28.04 13.97
C THR A 349 33.98 -29.06 13.85
N PRO A 350 34.87 -29.13 14.86
CA PRO A 350 36.17 -29.81 14.80
C PRO A 350 36.10 -31.32 14.61
#